data_AF-T0Y5Q3-F1
#
_entry.id   AF-T0Y5Q3-F1
#
_cell.length_a   1.000
_cell.length_b   1.000
_cell.length_c   1.000
_cell.angle_alpha   90.00
_cell.angle_beta   90.00
_cell.angle_gamma   90.00
#
_symmetry.space_group_name_H-M   'P 1'
#
loop_
_entity.id
_entity.type
_entity.pdbx_description
1 polymer ?
#
loop_
_entity_poly.entity_id
_entity_poly.type
_entity_poly.pdbx_seq_one_letter_code
_entity_poly.pdbx_strand_id
1 'polypeptide(L)'
;MDPALYASLNGILAGNLALAGRLTGQKMLLERARAAVDRFLDEAYEPSRGVAHQLTPDGPRIWGLLEDQVSFAGGLLKVAEATQEDRYLRTAGKILELAQEAYLSPTDGLLRDLAPSLYDGPKVGNWELPNVPLEDTPHLSPNAAAALAWEHLEALTSDPLVRDRYLPLVASLSRRLAH
;
A
#
# COMPACT_ATOMS: atom_id res chain seq x y z
N MET A 1 -16.23 -11.67 -18.15
CA MET A 1 -15.41 -11.73 -16.92
C MET A 1 -14.45 -10.57 -17.01
N ASP A 2 -14.36 -9.73 -15.97
CA ASP A 2 -13.39 -8.64 -15.93
C ASP A 2 -11.96 -9.25 -15.85
N PRO A 3 -11.07 -9.01 -16.84
CA PRO A 3 -9.71 -9.54 -16.81
C PRO A 3 -8.77 -8.71 -15.92
N ALA A 4 -9.23 -7.60 -15.33
CA ALA A 4 -8.39 -6.71 -14.55
C ALA A 4 -7.84 -7.39 -13.28
N LEU A 5 -6.56 -7.16 -13.03
CA LEU A 5 -5.93 -7.44 -11.73
C LEU A 5 -5.96 -6.16 -10.89
N TYR A 6 -6.18 -6.29 -9.59
CA TYR A 6 -6.31 -5.16 -8.66
C TYR A 6 -5.12 -5.09 -7.70
N ALA A 7 -4.51 -3.90 -7.54
CA ALA A 7 -3.28 -3.74 -6.76
C ALA A 7 -3.47 -4.09 -5.29
N SER A 8 -4.49 -3.56 -4.61
CA SER A 8 -4.76 -3.87 -3.19
C SER A 8 -4.86 -5.38 -2.95
N LEU A 9 -5.66 -6.08 -3.76
CA LEU A 9 -5.86 -7.52 -3.67
C LEU A 9 -4.57 -8.32 -3.98
N ASN A 10 -3.78 -7.90 -4.97
CA ASN A 10 -2.52 -8.56 -5.30
C ASN A 10 -1.48 -8.37 -4.19
N GLY A 11 -1.41 -7.18 -3.58
CA GLY A 11 -0.58 -6.92 -2.41
C GLY A 11 -0.91 -7.84 -1.24
N ILE A 12 -2.20 -7.93 -0.88
CA ILE A 12 -2.70 -8.80 0.19
C ILE A 12 -2.41 -10.27 -0.12
N LEU A 13 -2.71 -10.73 -1.34
CA LEU A 13 -2.46 -12.11 -1.78
C LEU A 13 -0.98 -12.46 -1.69
N ALA A 14 -0.11 -11.61 -2.24
CA ALA A 14 1.33 -11.84 -2.22
C ALA A 14 1.88 -11.89 -0.80
N GLY A 15 1.46 -10.98 0.07
CA GLY A 15 1.87 -10.97 1.47
C GLY A 15 1.45 -12.25 2.22
N ASN A 16 0.24 -12.75 1.97
CA ASN A 16 -0.25 -13.98 2.58
C ASN A 16 0.47 -15.23 2.03
N LEU A 17 0.76 -15.28 0.74
CA LEU A 17 1.56 -16.35 0.12
C LEU A 17 3.00 -16.34 0.66
N ALA A 18 3.61 -15.15 0.83
CA ALA A 18 4.93 -15.00 1.39
C ALA A 18 4.99 -15.52 2.84
N LEU A 19 4.03 -15.11 3.68
CA LEU A 19 3.91 -15.59 5.05
C LEU A 19 3.74 -17.12 5.10
N ALA A 20 2.81 -17.67 4.31
CA ALA A 20 2.57 -19.11 4.26
C ALA A 20 3.81 -19.89 3.77
N GLY A 21 4.49 -19.39 2.73
CA GLY A 21 5.73 -19.98 2.21
C GLY A 21 6.84 -20.00 3.25
N ARG A 22 7.02 -18.91 4.00
CA ARG A 22 7.99 -18.81 5.10
C ARG A 22 7.69 -19.79 6.22
N LEU A 23 6.44 -19.86 6.67
CA LEU A 23 6.03 -20.71 7.80
C LEU A 23 6.05 -22.21 7.47
N THR A 24 5.79 -22.57 6.20
CA THR A 24 5.67 -23.98 5.78
C THR A 24 6.89 -24.50 5.02
N GLY A 25 7.86 -23.65 4.68
CA GLY A 25 9.02 -24.00 3.85
C GLY A 25 8.68 -24.27 2.38
N GLN A 26 7.46 -23.98 1.93
CA GLN A 26 7.03 -24.25 0.56
C GLN A 26 7.51 -23.17 -0.41
N LYS A 27 8.61 -23.45 -1.12
CA LYS A 27 9.21 -22.54 -2.12
C LYS A 27 8.22 -22.08 -3.20
N MET A 28 7.31 -22.96 -3.62
CA MET A 28 6.27 -22.62 -4.61
C MET A 28 5.41 -21.44 -4.17
N LEU A 29 5.07 -21.32 -2.87
CA LEU A 29 4.29 -20.19 -2.37
C LEU A 29 5.07 -18.88 -2.44
N LEU A 30 6.38 -18.92 -2.16
CA LEU A 30 7.26 -17.75 -2.31
C LEU A 30 7.39 -17.33 -3.78
N GLU A 31 7.52 -18.28 -4.71
CA GLU A 31 7.53 -17.94 -6.15
C GLU A 31 6.22 -17.29 -6.61
N ARG A 32 5.08 -17.77 -6.11
CA ARG A 32 3.77 -17.17 -6.42
C ARG A 32 3.63 -15.78 -5.79
N ALA A 33 4.15 -15.57 -4.59
CA ALA A 33 4.17 -14.26 -3.95
C ALA A 33 4.98 -13.25 -4.77
N ARG A 34 6.19 -13.63 -5.20
CA ARG A 34 7.04 -12.82 -6.10
C ARG A 34 6.32 -12.51 -7.40
N ALA A 35 5.79 -13.52 -8.08
CA ALA A 35 5.13 -13.34 -9.37
C ALA A 35 3.93 -12.37 -9.31
N ALA A 36 3.19 -12.35 -8.19
CA ALA A 36 2.06 -11.45 -8.00
C ALA A 36 2.51 -9.98 -7.89
N VAL A 37 3.62 -9.71 -7.21
CA VAL A 37 4.13 -8.32 -7.06
C VAL A 37 4.99 -7.88 -8.23
N ASP A 38 5.88 -8.73 -8.75
CA ASP A 38 6.80 -8.40 -9.84
C ASP A 38 6.02 -7.91 -11.07
N ARG A 39 4.87 -8.53 -11.37
CA ARG A 39 4.02 -8.08 -12.47
C ARG A 39 3.53 -6.64 -12.32
N PHE A 40 3.07 -6.24 -11.14
CA PHE A 40 2.65 -4.87 -10.88
C PHE A 40 3.85 -3.91 -10.85
N LEU A 41 4.98 -4.35 -10.33
CA LEU A 41 6.20 -3.54 -10.31
C LEU A 41 6.73 -3.25 -11.72
N ASP A 42 6.58 -4.19 -12.64
CA ASP A 42 7.04 -4.06 -14.03
C ASP A 42 6.04 -3.27 -14.91
N GLU A 43 4.73 -3.46 -14.70
CA GLU A 43 3.69 -2.97 -15.63
C GLU A 43 2.83 -1.82 -15.07
N ALA A 44 2.77 -1.65 -13.75
CA ALA A 44 1.76 -0.80 -13.09
C ALA A 44 2.30 -0.01 -11.88
N TYR A 45 3.62 0.17 -11.79
CA TYR A 45 4.27 0.98 -10.76
C TYR A 45 5.11 2.08 -11.41
N GLU A 46 4.93 3.30 -10.92
CA GLU A 46 5.76 4.45 -11.28
C GLU A 46 6.19 5.15 -9.99
N PRO A 47 7.49 5.40 -9.73
CA PRO A 47 7.94 6.04 -8.49
C PRO A 47 7.25 7.37 -8.17
N SER A 48 6.83 8.13 -9.19
CA SER A 48 6.13 9.42 -9.03
C SER A 48 4.61 9.31 -8.88
N ARG A 49 4.00 8.13 -9.11
CA ARG A 49 2.54 7.95 -9.07
C ARG A 49 2.08 6.82 -8.15
N GLY A 50 3.01 5.98 -7.71
CA GLY A 50 2.73 4.83 -6.87
C GLY A 50 2.38 3.60 -7.71
N VAL A 51 1.43 2.81 -7.25
CA VAL A 51 0.86 1.67 -7.98
C VAL A 51 -0.51 2.02 -8.54
N ALA A 52 -0.79 1.63 -9.78
CA ALA A 52 -2.12 1.77 -10.38
C ALA A 52 -3.10 0.78 -9.75
N HIS A 53 -4.34 1.19 -9.58
CA HIS A 53 -5.42 0.38 -9.04
C HIS A 53 -5.67 -0.89 -9.85
N GLN A 54 -5.72 -0.75 -11.17
CA GLN A 54 -6.00 -1.84 -12.10
C GLN A 54 -4.83 -2.06 -13.06
N LEU A 55 -4.49 -3.32 -13.29
CA LEU A 55 -3.69 -3.76 -14.43
C LEU A 55 -4.61 -4.52 -15.40
N THR A 56 -4.79 -3.94 -16.58
CA THR A 56 -5.67 -4.48 -17.64
C THR A 56 -4.83 -4.92 -18.84
N PRO A 57 -5.40 -5.65 -19.82
CA PRO A 57 -4.70 -5.96 -21.08
C PRO A 57 -4.23 -4.72 -21.85
N ASP A 58 -4.91 -3.58 -21.67
CA ASP A 58 -4.57 -2.30 -22.31
C ASP A 58 -3.56 -1.47 -21.48
N GLY A 59 -3.07 -2.02 -20.37
CA GLY A 59 -2.12 -1.37 -19.46
C GLY A 59 -2.71 -0.95 -18.11
N PRO A 60 -1.94 -0.19 -17.31
CA PRO A 60 -2.35 0.27 -15.99
C PRO A 60 -3.45 1.33 -16.06
N ARG A 61 -4.41 1.27 -15.15
CA ARG A 61 -5.59 2.14 -15.10
C ARG A 61 -5.85 2.58 -13.66
N ILE A 62 -6.30 3.83 -13.54
CA ILE A 62 -6.74 4.47 -12.29
C ILE A 62 -5.59 4.55 -11.28
N TRP A 63 -5.07 5.76 -11.08
CA TRP A 63 -3.99 6.03 -10.14
C TRP A 63 -4.49 6.82 -8.94
N GLY A 64 -3.64 6.99 -7.92
CA GLY A 64 -3.93 7.93 -6.85
C GLY A 64 -4.92 7.44 -5.80
N LEU A 65 -5.13 6.13 -5.63
CA LEU A 65 -5.92 5.54 -4.55
C LEU A 65 -5.01 5.05 -3.41
N LEU A 66 -5.32 5.46 -2.18
CA LEU A 66 -4.50 5.17 -1.00
C LEU A 66 -4.50 3.68 -0.67
N GLU A 67 -5.66 3.04 -0.75
CA GLU A 67 -5.84 1.61 -0.42
C GLU A 67 -4.85 0.73 -1.19
N ASP A 68 -4.69 1.00 -2.49
CA ASP A 68 -3.76 0.28 -3.35
C ASP A 68 -2.31 0.49 -2.90
N GLN A 69 -1.93 1.73 -2.56
CA GLN A 69 -0.57 2.05 -2.13
C GLN A 69 -0.21 1.26 -0.86
N VAL A 70 -1.03 1.36 0.17
CA VAL A 70 -0.71 0.83 1.51
C VAL A 70 -0.84 -0.69 1.56
N SER A 71 -1.82 -1.27 0.86
CA SER A 71 -2.00 -2.72 0.78
C SER A 71 -0.89 -3.37 -0.05
N PHE A 72 -0.50 -2.74 -1.17
CA PHE A 72 0.60 -3.23 -1.99
C PHE A 72 1.95 -3.10 -1.29
N ALA A 73 2.23 -1.96 -0.65
CA ALA A 73 3.44 -1.78 0.16
C ALA A 73 3.53 -2.79 1.31
N GLY A 74 2.43 -3.01 2.05
CA GLY A 74 2.38 -4.04 3.09
C GLY A 74 2.63 -5.45 2.56
N GLY A 75 2.14 -5.76 1.35
CA GLY A 75 2.46 -6.98 0.63
C GLY A 75 3.96 -7.11 0.32
N LEU A 76 4.56 -6.06 -0.25
CA LEU A 76 5.98 -6.00 -0.57
C LEU A 76 6.88 -6.21 0.66
N LEU A 77 6.54 -5.62 1.81
CA LEU A 77 7.30 -5.80 3.05
C LEU A 77 7.29 -7.26 3.53
N LYS A 78 6.15 -7.94 3.46
CA LYS A 78 6.05 -9.37 3.77
C LYS A 78 6.82 -10.24 2.78
N VAL A 79 6.81 -9.89 1.49
CA VAL A 79 7.63 -10.56 0.47
C VAL A 79 9.12 -10.33 0.76
N ALA A 80 9.54 -9.10 1.07
CA ALA A 80 10.91 -8.76 1.42
C ALA A 80 11.40 -9.56 2.64
N GLU A 81 10.59 -9.61 3.70
CA GLU A 81 10.91 -10.38 4.91
C GLU A 81 11.05 -11.88 4.61
N ALA A 82 10.17 -12.46 3.79
CA ALA A 82 10.20 -13.89 3.49
C ALA A 82 11.32 -14.28 2.50
N THR A 83 11.74 -13.38 1.63
CA THR A 83 12.70 -13.65 0.54
C THR A 83 14.09 -13.06 0.77
N GLN A 84 14.22 -12.10 1.69
CA GLN A 84 15.41 -11.28 1.93
C GLN A 84 15.86 -10.47 0.69
N GLU A 85 14.93 -10.18 -0.21
CA GLU A 85 15.20 -9.37 -1.40
C GLU A 85 14.95 -7.88 -1.14
N ASP A 86 16.03 -7.11 -1.02
CA ASP A 86 16.00 -5.69 -0.67
C ASP A 86 15.22 -4.81 -1.67
N ARG A 87 15.07 -5.26 -2.92
CA ARG A 87 14.30 -4.52 -3.94
C ARG A 87 12.86 -4.26 -3.51
N TYR A 88 12.22 -5.23 -2.84
CA TYR A 88 10.84 -5.06 -2.38
C TYR A 88 10.76 -4.11 -1.19
N LEU A 89 11.72 -4.20 -0.26
CA LEU A 89 11.82 -3.32 0.90
C LEU A 89 11.95 -1.85 0.46
N ARG A 90 12.89 -1.56 -0.45
CA ARG A 90 13.11 -0.20 -0.97
C ARG A 90 11.90 0.33 -1.72
N THR A 91 11.24 -0.49 -2.53
CA THR A 91 10.05 -0.05 -3.26
C THR A 91 8.86 0.19 -2.33
N ALA A 92 8.66 -0.65 -1.31
CA ALA A 92 7.65 -0.41 -0.29
C ALA A 92 7.88 0.93 0.43
N GLY A 93 9.13 1.22 0.81
CA GLY A 93 9.50 2.52 1.40
C GLY A 93 9.12 3.71 0.51
N LYS A 94 9.45 3.65 -0.78
CA LYS A 94 9.08 4.71 -1.74
C LYS A 94 7.56 4.90 -1.88
N ILE A 95 6.80 3.80 -1.88
CA ILE A 95 5.33 3.86 -1.95
C ILE A 95 4.76 4.50 -0.67
N LEU A 96 5.31 4.15 0.50
CA LEU A 96 4.87 4.73 1.77
C LEU A 96 5.24 6.21 1.89
N GLU A 97 6.43 6.62 1.43
CA GLU A 97 6.84 8.02 1.33
C GLU A 97 5.87 8.81 0.44
N LEU A 98 5.58 8.30 -0.76
CA LEU A 98 4.59 8.91 -1.65
C LEU A 98 3.20 9.00 -1.00
N ALA A 99 2.76 7.92 -0.34
CA ALA A 99 1.47 7.90 0.36
C ALA A 99 1.40 9.00 1.44
N GLN A 100 2.49 9.21 2.16
CA GLN A 100 2.56 10.27 3.16
C GLN A 100 2.62 11.67 2.54
N GLU A 101 3.33 11.86 1.43
CA GLU A 101 3.45 13.17 0.77
C GLU A 101 2.17 13.59 0.05
N ALA A 102 1.51 12.66 -0.64
CA ALA A 102 0.40 12.99 -1.54
C ALA A 102 -0.98 12.90 -0.90
N TYR A 103 -1.14 12.16 0.20
CA TYR A 103 -2.45 11.85 0.80
C TYR A 103 -2.61 12.42 2.21
N LEU A 104 -1.53 12.83 2.89
CA LEU A 104 -1.61 13.37 4.23
C LEU A 104 -2.30 14.74 4.23
N SER A 105 -3.37 14.83 5.01
CA SER A 105 -4.07 16.08 5.22
C SER A 105 -3.36 16.91 6.29
N PRO A 106 -2.99 18.17 6.01
CA PRO A 106 -2.34 19.04 6.99
C PRO A 106 -3.30 19.51 8.10
N THR A 107 -4.62 19.33 7.94
CA THR A 107 -5.61 19.82 8.91
C THR A 107 -5.83 18.89 10.09
N ASP A 108 -5.78 17.57 9.86
CA ASP A 108 -6.05 16.54 10.87
C ASP A 108 -4.93 15.49 10.99
N GLY A 109 -3.94 15.52 10.09
CA GLY A 109 -2.82 14.56 10.10
C GLY A 109 -3.24 13.14 9.74
N LEU A 110 -4.36 12.97 9.03
CA LEU A 110 -4.84 11.68 8.53
C LEU A 110 -4.69 11.61 7.02
N LEU A 111 -4.51 10.41 6.49
CA LEU A 111 -4.42 10.18 5.05
C LEU A 111 -5.83 10.19 4.45
N ARG A 112 -5.92 10.73 3.23
CA ARG A 112 -7.13 10.72 2.40
C ARG A 112 -7.17 9.49 1.51
N ASP A 113 -8.36 9.02 1.18
CA ASP A 113 -8.55 7.85 0.30
C ASP A 113 -8.04 8.07 -1.13
N LEU A 114 -8.04 9.32 -1.60
CA LEU A 114 -7.54 9.72 -2.91
C LEU A 114 -6.58 10.92 -2.81
N ALA A 115 -5.58 10.95 -3.69
CA ALA A 115 -4.69 12.09 -3.90
C ALA A 115 -5.12 12.83 -5.18
N PRO A 116 -5.72 14.04 -5.10
CA PRO A 116 -6.26 14.73 -6.27
C PRO A 116 -5.25 15.00 -7.40
N SER A 117 -3.97 15.18 -7.05
CA SER A 117 -2.87 15.38 -8.00
C SER A 117 -2.48 14.11 -8.76
N LEU A 118 -2.78 12.93 -8.23
CA LEU A 118 -2.45 11.64 -8.82
C LEU A 118 -3.67 10.94 -9.43
N TYR A 119 -4.87 11.27 -8.95
CA TYR A 119 -6.11 10.60 -9.33
C TYR A 119 -6.57 10.94 -10.75
N ASP A 120 -6.60 9.91 -11.61
CA ASP A 120 -7.05 9.99 -13.00
C ASP A 120 -8.25 9.07 -13.30
N GLY A 121 -8.91 8.55 -12.26
CA GLY A 121 -10.11 7.74 -12.38
C GLY A 121 -11.40 8.54 -12.64
N PRO A 122 -12.53 7.84 -12.79
CA PRO A 122 -13.82 8.48 -13.03
C PRO A 122 -14.22 9.43 -11.90
N LYS A 123 -14.52 10.69 -12.26
CA LYS A 123 -15.03 11.71 -11.32
C LYS A 123 -16.55 11.79 -11.48
N VAL A 124 -17.31 11.17 -10.58
CA VAL A 124 -18.79 11.14 -10.64
C VAL A 124 -19.37 11.88 -9.43
N GLY A 125 -20.08 12.99 -9.65
CA GLY A 125 -20.80 13.71 -8.57
C GLY A 125 -19.89 14.25 -7.45
N ASN A 126 -20.36 14.21 -6.19
CA ASN A 126 -19.62 14.70 -5.00
C ASN A 126 -18.40 13.84 -4.59
N TRP A 127 -17.95 12.91 -5.44
CA TRP A 127 -16.76 12.07 -5.21
C TRP A 127 -15.45 12.85 -5.42
N GLU A 128 -15.54 14.17 -5.54
CA GLU A 128 -14.41 15.10 -5.61
C GLU A 128 -13.82 15.43 -4.24
N LEU A 129 -14.51 15.11 -3.15
CA LEU A 129 -14.03 15.36 -1.79
C LEU A 129 -13.35 14.10 -1.23
N PRO A 130 -12.02 14.13 -1.02
CA PRO A 130 -11.31 13.00 -0.41
C PRO A 130 -11.90 12.65 0.96
N ASN A 131 -12.18 11.37 1.19
CA ASN A 131 -12.68 10.87 2.46
C ASN A 131 -11.50 10.51 3.40
N VAL A 132 -11.81 10.30 4.67
CA VAL A 132 -10.87 9.84 5.69
C VAL A 132 -11.18 8.37 6.00
N PRO A 133 -10.47 7.41 5.38
CA PRO A 133 -10.81 6.01 5.52
C PRO A 133 -10.28 5.46 6.86
N LEU A 134 -11.19 5.25 7.81
CA LEU A 134 -10.92 4.78 9.17
C LEU A 134 -11.62 3.46 9.50
N GLU A 135 -12.67 3.11 8.76
CA GLU A 135 -13.43 1.88 8.97
C GLU A 135 -12.82 0.72 8.18
N ASP A 136 -12.75 -0.45 8.82
CA ASP A 136 -12.35 -1.69 8.17
C ASP A 136 -13.50 -2.23 7.32
N THR A 137 -13.37 -2.19 5.99
CA THR A 137 -14.43 -2.65 5.08
C THR A 137 -13.87 -3.13 3.73
N PRO A 138 -13.83 -4.43 3.39
CA PRO A 138 -13.77 -5.63 4.25
C PRO A 138 -12.35 -5.93 4.77
N HIS A 139 -11.37 -5.12 4.39
CA HIS A 139 -9.98 -5.20 4.82
C HIS A 139 -9.65 -4.01 5.73
N LEU A 140 -8.46 -4.05 6.34
CA LEU A 140 -7.99 -2.99 7.24
C LEU A 140 -8.11 -1.61 6.59
N SER A 141 -8.58 -0.63 7.35
CA SER A 141 -8.70 0.73 6.83
C SER A 141 -7.36 1.23 6.28
N PRO A 142 -7.34 1.96 5.15
CA PRO A 142 -6.11 2.47 4.57
C PRO A 142 -5.21 3.27 5.53
N ASN A 143 -5.76 4.02 6.48
CA ASN A 143 -4.94 4.69 7.49
C ASN A 143 -4.28 3.71 8.47
N ALA A 144 -5.01 2.69 8.95
CA ALA A 144 -4.43 1.68 9.82
C ALA A 144 -3.43 0.80 9.05
N ALA A 145 -3.71 0.46 7.80
CA ALA A 145 -2.80 -0.26 6.92
C ALA A 145 -1.51 0.53 6.68
N ALA A 146 -1.59 1.85 6.47
CA ALA A 146 -0.42 2.71 6.38
C ALA A 146 0.42 2.67 7.66
N ALA A 147 -0.21 2.82 8.83
CA ALA A 147 0.49 2.80 10.11
C ALA A 147 1.23 1.47 10.34
N LEU A 148 0.58 0.33 10.08
CA LEU A 148 1.21 -0.98 10.21
C LEU A 148 2.31 -1.22 9.18
N ALA A 149 2.15 -0.74 7.94
CA ALA A 149 3.18 -0.87 6.92
C ALA A 149 4.42 -0.06 7.28
N TRP A 150 4.26 1.16 7.81
CA TRP A 150 5.37 1.96 8.32
C TRP A 150 6.08 1.31 9.51
N GLU A 151 5.32 0.78 10.48
CA GLU A 151 5.89 0.04 11.62
C GLU A 151 6.67 -1.21 11.14
N HIS A 152 6.12 -1.94 10.16
CA HIS A 152 6.81 -3.11 9.58
C HIS A 152 8.09 -2.71 8.84
N LEU A 153 8.07 -1.59 8.10
CA LEU A 153 9.28 -1.04 7.47
C LEU A 153 10.34 -0.64 8.51
N GLU A 154 9.94 0.04 9.59
CA GLU A 154 10.83 0.39 10.70
C GLU A 154 11.46 -0.88 11.30
N ALA A 155 10.65 -1.90 11.57
CA ALA A 155 11.13 -3.15 12.16
C ALA A 155 12.17 -3.86 11.26
N LEU A 156 11.99 -3.82 9.93
CA LEU A 156 12.91 -4.45 8.98
C LEU A 156 14.19 -3.63 8.74
N THR A 157 14.15 -2.31 8.91
CA THR A 157 15.29 -1.41 8.63
C THR A 157 16.06 -1.02 9.89
N SER A 158 15.41 -1.06 11.06
CA SER A 158 15.90 -0.47 12.32
C SER A 158 16.29 1.02 12.18
N ASP A 159 15.72 1.74 11.21
CA ASP A 159 16.01 3.14 10.97
C ASP A 159 15.10 4.04 11.81
N PRO A 160 15.62 4.76 12.82
CA PRO A 160 14.79 5.64 13.66
C PRO A 160 14.16 6.79 12.87
N LEU A 161 14.72 7.18 11.73
CA LEU A 161 14.14 8.22 10.88
C LEU A 161 12.83 7.76 10.23
N VAL A 162 12.64 6.45 10.05
CA VAL A 162 11.36 5.90 9.58
C VAL A 162 10.28 6.14 10.63
N ARG A 163 10.60 5.92 11.92
CA ARG A 163 9.68 6.13 13.03
C ARG A 163 9.16 7.57 13.10
N ASP A 164 10.05 8.54 12.99
CA ASP A 164 9.69 9.97 13.07
C ASP A 164 8.70 10.39 11.97
N ARG A 165 8.70 9.68 10.83
CA ARG A 165 7.76 9.94 9.74
C ARG A 165 6.34 9.52 10.08
N TYR A 166 6.12 8.34 10.66
CA TYR A 166 4.76 7.79 10.82
C TYR A 166 4.13 7.97 12.20
N LEU A 167 4.91 8.28 13.24
CA LEU A 167 4.35 8.53 14.59
C LEU A 167 3.26 9.61 14.63
N PRO A 168 3.37 10.75 13.90
CA PRO A 168 2.29 11.73 13.85
C PRO A 168 0.97 11.16 13.33
N LEU A 169 1.01 10.27 12.33
CA LEU A 169 -0.17 9.59 11.79
C LEU A 169 -0.81 8.70 12.87
N VAL A 170 -0.02 7.91 13.60
CA VAL A 170 -0.50 7.06 14.70
C VAL A 170 -1.15 7.90 15.81
N ALA A 171 -0.55 9.04 16.14
CA ALA A 171 -1.11 9.96 17.13
C ALA A 171 -2.45 10.55 16.67
N SER A 172 -2.57 10.93 15.38
CA SER A 172 -3.83 11.40 14.81
C SER A 172 -4.91 10.33 14.76
N LEU A 173 -4.56 9.09 14.39
CA LEU A 173 -5.44 7.93 14.45
C LEU A 173 -5.98 7.70 15.86
N SER A 174 -5.08 7.69 16.86
CA SER A 174 -5.41 7.45 18.26
C SER A 174 -6.38 8.49 18.80
N ARG A 175 -6.16 9.78 18.48
CA ARG A 175 -7.08 10.86 18.86
C ARG A 175 -8.45 10.71 18.20
N ARG A 176 -8.48 10.30 16.94
CA ARG A 176 -9.73 10.17 16.18
C ARG A 176 -10.61 9.02 16.65
N LEU A 177 -10.00 7.92 17.10
CA LEU A 177 -10.72 6.75 17.62
C LEU A 177 -11.18 6.92 19.09
N ALA A 178 -10.66 7.90 19.81
CA ALA A 178 -11.03 8.18 21.20
C ALA A 178 -12.33 9.02 21.34
N HIS A 179 -12.95 9.41 20.23
CA HIS A 179 -14.14 10.26 20.15
C HIS A 179 -15.21 9.60 19.28
#